data_AF-A4FND2-F1
#
_entry.id   AF-A4FND2-F1
#
_cell.length_a   1.000
_cell.length_b   1.000
_cell.length_c   1.000
_cell.angle_alpha   90.00
_cell.angle_beta   90.00
_cell.angle_gamma   90.00
#
_symmetry.space_group_name_H-M   'P 1'
#
loop_
_entity.id
_entity.type
_entity.pdbx_description
1 polymer ?
#
loop_
_entity_poly.entity_id
_entity_poly.type
_entity_poly.pdbx_seq_one_letter_code
_entity_poly.pdbx_strand_id
1 'polypeptide(L)'
;MQDPDEWRAKGVHWHAYSESRDSSSTSPGSRRLDRLRRAPQAVLLTPEEVTDWIAEMVREHAHRRHVRLIGPRGGTGQIGDDGHIEHDVHQNLDVACRGDSLYIDIARESDRLHLWAEAVTPDDCAADRHDEDAG
;
A
#
# COMPACT_ATOMS: atom_id res chain seq x y z
N MET A 1 20.93 -1.17 -15.03
CA MET A 1 19.58 -0.78 -15.48
C MET A 1 18.67 -1.90 -15.05
N GLN A 2 17.82 -1.69 -14.05
CA GLN A 2 16.89 -2.71 -13.57
C GLN A 2 15.69 -2.80 -14.52
N ASP A 3 15.11 -3.99 -14.63
CA ASP A 3 13.99 -4.26 -15.53
C ASP A 3 12.67 -3.77 -14.90
N PRO A 4 11.97 -2.78 -15.47
CA PRO A 4 10.68 -2.31 -14.95
C PRO A 4 9.57 -3.37 -15.03
N ASP A 5 9.78 -4.46 -15.79
CA ASP A 5 8.82 -5.57 -15.95
C ASP A 5 9.20 -6.82 -15.13
N GLU A 6 10.06 -6.70 -14.11
CA GLU A 6 10.46 -7.83 -13.25
C GLU A 6 9.24 -8.51 -12.59
N TRP A 7 8.25 -7.73 -12.17
CA TRP A 7 6.97 -8.23 -11.65
C TRP A 7 6.24 -9.18 -12.62
N ARG A 8 6.28 -8.89 -13.92
CA ARG A 8 5.61 -9.68 -14.95
C ARG A 8 6.31 -11.01 -15.14
N ALA A 9 7.64 -11.02 -15.11
CA ALA A 9 8.42 -12.26 -15.15
C ALA A 9 8.16 -13.16 -13.94
N LYS A 10 7.82 -12.56 -12.78
CA LYS A 10 7.41 -13.28 -11.56
C LYS A 10 5.94 -13.72 -11.58
N GLY A 11 5.15 -13.28 -12.57
CA GLY A 11 3.71 -13.55 -12.64
C GLY A 11 2.94 -12.98 -11.46
N VAL A 12 3.37 -11.84 -10.93
CA VAL A 12 2.79 -11.21 -9.74
C VAL A 12 1.67 -10.25 -10.12
N HIS A 13 0.63 -10.21 -9.30
CA HIS A 13 -0.32 -9.09 -9.19
C HIS A 13 -0.50 -8.75 -7.71
N TRP A 14 -1.30 -7.75 -7.37
CA TRP A 14 -1.46 -7.29 -5.99
C TRP A 14 -2.89 -7.36 -5.49
N HIS A 15 -3.04 -7.79 -4.23
CA HIS A 15 -4.28 -7.74 -3.48
C HIS A 15 -4.22 -6.58 -2.49
N ALA A 16 -5.15 -5.64 -2.63
CA ALA A 16 -5.19 -4.41 -1.84
C ALA A 16 -6.06 -4.55 -0.60
N TYR A 17 -5.59 -4.01 0.51
CA TYR A 17 -6.21 -4.12 1.82
C TYR A 17 -6.01 -2.84 2.63
N SER A 18 -7.02 -2.47 3.42
CA SER A 18 -6.91 -1.38 4.38
C SER A 18 -7.51 -1.74 5.74
N GLU A 19 -6.89 -1.24 6.81
CA GLU A 19 -7.35 -1.42 8.19
C GLU A 19 -7.25 -0.11 8.95
N SER A 20 -8.40 0.34 9.45
CA SER A 20 -8.46 1.47 10.37
C SER A 20 -8.06 1.02 11.76
N ARG A 21 -7.33 1.86 12.47
CA ARG A 21 -6.75 1.48 13.74
C ARG A 21 -6.55 2.63 14.69
N ASP A 22 -7.07 2.47 15.90
CA ASP A 22 -6.89 3.44 16.97
C ASP A 22 -5.40 3.74 17.21
N SER A 23 -5.10 5.03 17.32
CA SER A 23 -3.73 5.53 17.54
C SER A 23 -3.09 5.05 18.85
N SER A 24 -3.91 4.58 19.81
CA SER A 24 -3.48 4.02 21.09
C SER A 24 -3.23 2.49 21.05
N SER A 25 -3.55 1.82 19.95
CA SER A 25 -3.47 0.37 19.83
C SER A 25 -2.03 -0.08 19.57
N THR A 26 -1.49 -0.96 20.43
CA THR A 26 -0.10 -1.48 20.33
C THR A 26 0.01 -2.84 19.66
N SER A 27 -1.10 -3.50 19.33
CA SER A 27 -1.07 -4.73 18.52
C SER A 27 -0.30 -4.51 17.20
N PRO A 28 0.18 -5.53 16.52
CA PRO A 28 0.52 -5.40 15.10
C PRO A 28 -0.78 -5.28 14.28
N GLY A 29 -0.73 -4.70 13.08
CA GLY A 29 -1.81 -4.88 12.09
C GLY A 29 -1.99 -6.37 11.75
N SER A 30 -2.97 -6.72 10.91
CA SER A 30 -3.16 -8.12 10.49
C SER A 30 -1.86 -8.72 9.94
N ARG A 31 -1.73 -10.05 9.97
CA ARG A 31 -0.61 -10.72 9.29
C ARG A 31 -0.96 -10.91 7.82
N ARG A 32 0.05 -11.04 6.96
CA ARG A 32 -0.15 -11.29 5.51
C ARG A 32 -1.09 -12.48 5.27
N LEU A 33 -0.90 -13.58 5.98
CA LEU A 33 -1.75 -14.77 5.85
C LEU A 33 -3.22 -14.47 6.19
N ASP A 34 -3.48 -13.67 7.22
CA ASP A 34 -4.84 -13.28 7.61
C ASP A 34 -5.48 -12.37 6.56
N ARG A 35 -4.68 -11.51 5.90
CA ARG A 35 -5.15 -10.68 4.79
C ARG A 35 -5.48 -11.49 3.55
N LEU A 36 -4.64 -12.44 3.17
CA LEU A 36 -4.86 -13.22 1.95
C LEU A 36 -6.15 -14.06 2.05
N ARG A 37 -6.44 -14.61 3.24
CA ARG A 37 -7.68 -15.36 3.51
C ARG A 37 -8.99 -14.56 3.40
N ARG A 38 -8.94 -13.23 3.25
CA ARG A 38 -10.13 -12.40 3.03
C ARG A 38 -10.13 -11.85 1.61
N ALA A 39 -11.34 -11.59 1.11
CA ALA A 39 -11.52 -10.90 -0.15
C ALA A 39 -10.76 -9.56 -0.14
N PRO A 40 -9.92 -9.29 -1.14
CA PRO A 40 -9.25 -8.00 -1.26
C PRO A 40 -10.24 -6.88 -1.58
N GLN A 41 -9.90 -5.67 -1.18
CA GLN A 41 -10.68 -4.48 -1.54
C GLN A 41 -10.54 -4.14 -3.02
N ALA A 42 -9.35 -4.36 -3.58
CA ALA A 42 -9.06 -4.24 -4.99
C ALA A 42 -8.02 -5.29 -5.40
N VAL A 43 -8.14 -5.76 -6.65
CA VAL A 43 -7.11 -6.57 -7.31
C VAL A 43 -6.44 -5.65 -8.32
N LEU A 44 -5.13 -5.47 -8.18
CA LEU A 44 -4.33 -4.52 -8.94
C LEU A 44 -3.35 -5.32 -9.80
N LEU A 45 -3.41 -5.13 -11.11
CA LEU A 45 -2.76 -5.97 -12.11
C LEU A 45 -1.47 -5.35 -12.65
N THR A 46 -1.20 -4.08 -12.36
CA THR A 46 0.04 -3.41 -12.76
C THR A 46 0.63 -2.58 -11.63
N PRO A 47 1.96 -2.29 -11.67
CA PRO A 47 2.60 -1.38 -10.74
C PRO A 47 1.93 0.01 -10.67
N GLU A 48 1.47 0.53 -11.80
CA GLU A 48 0.79 1.83 -11.88
C GLU A 48 -0.54 1.79 -11.10
N GLU A 49 -1.35 0.74 -11.27
CA GLU A 49 -2.60 0.57 -10.53
C GLU A 49 -2.35 0.49 -9.01
N VAL A 50 -1.23 -0.09 -8.59
CA VAL A 50 -0.81 -0.08 -7.17
C VAL A 50 -0.54 1.33 -6.67
N THR A 51 0.24 2.11 -7.41
CA THR A 51 0.56 3.48 -7.02
C THR A 51 -0.64 4.40 -7.08
N ASP A 52 -1.53 4.24 -8.05
CA ASP A 52 -2.76 5.02 -8.18
C ASP A 52 -3.70 4.77 -7.01
N TRP A 53 -3.90 3.49 -6.65
CA TRP A 53 -4.71 3.12 -5.49
C TRP A 53 -4.13 3.70 -4.18
N ILE A 54 -2.82 3.60 -3.96
CA ILE A 54 -2.17 4.19 -2.78
C ILE A 54 -2.36 5.72 -2.77
N ALA A 55 -2.12 6.38 -3.91
CA ALA A 55 -2.26 7.83 -4.02
C ALA A 55 -3.70 8.29 -3.75
N GLU A 56 -4.70 7.57 -4.24
CA GLU A 56 -6.11 7.82 -3.95
C GLU A 56 -6.40 7.71 -2.45
N MET A 57 -5.97 6.61 -1.81
CA MET A 57 -6.16 6.40 -0.37
C MET A 57 -5.46 7.47 0.48
N VAL A 58 -4.27 7.91 0.08
CA VAL A 58 -3.56 9.02 0.73
C VAL A 58 -4.32 10.33 0.55
N ARG A 59 -4.81 10.65 -0.66
CA ARG A 59 -5.61 11.87 -0.91
C ARG A 59 -6.89 11.91 -0.09
N GLU A 60 -7.56 10.78 0.04
CA GLU A 60 -8.83 10.67 0.76
C GLU A 60 -8.65 10.77 2.29
N HIS A 61 -7.60 10.14 2.82
CA HIS A 61 -7.51 9.92 4.26
C HIS A 61 -6.39 10.66 4.98
N ALA A 62 -5.36 11.14 4.29
CA ALA A 62 -4.26 11.81 4.96
C ALA A 62 -4.72 13.10 5.62
N HIS A 63 -4.50 13.20 6.94
CA HIS A 63 -4.78 14.44 7.65
C HIS A 63 -3.71 15.48 7.30
N ARG A 64 -4.07 16.40 6.38
CA ARG A 64 -3.17 17.45 5.88
C ARG A 64 -2.64 18.32 7.02
N ARG A 65 -1.32 18.27 7.26
CA ARG A 65 -0.64 19.11 8.27
C ARG A 65 0.52 19.86 7.66
N HIS A 66 0.62 21.14 8.01
CA HIS A 66 1.81 21.92 7.74
C HIS A 66 2.93 21.43 8.67
N VAL A 67 4.04 21.03 8.08
CA VAL A 67 5.25 20.65 8.79
C VAL A 67 6.38 21.60 8.44
N ARG A 68 7.28 21.81 9.41
CA ARG A 68 8.49 22.57 9.19
C ARG A 68 9.58 21.61 8.73
N LEU A 69 10.13 21.82 7.54
CA LEU A 69 11.22 21.01 7.03
C LEU A 69 12.51 21.37 7.75
N ILE A 70 13.23 20.37 8.26
CA ILE A 70 14.51 20.58 8.95
C ILE A 70 15.64 20.53 7.91
N GLY A 71 16.39 21.63 7.77
CA GLY A 71 17.54 21.71 6.87
C GLY A 71 18.04 23.15 6.65
N PRO A 72 19.21 23.34 6.02
CA PRO A 72 19.81 24.66 5.79
C PRO A 72 19.00 25.60 4.88
N ARG A 73 17.93 25.10 4.26
CA ARG A 73 16.91 25.86 3.50
C ARG A 73 15.49 25.59 4.02
N GLY A 74 15.34 25.37 5.33
CA GLY A 74 14.09 24.93 5.94
C GLY A 74 12.89 25.80 5.58
N GLY A 75 11.98 25.26 4.77
CA GLY A 75 10.68 25.84 4.42
C GLY A 75 9.54 25.17 5.19
N THR A 76 8.31 25.57 4.87
CA THR A 76 7.09 24.85 5.26
C THR A 76 6.69 23.89 4.14
N GLY A 77 6.47 22.62 4.46
CA GLY A 77 5.85 21.64 3.56
C GLY A 77 4.50 21.18 4.13
N GLN A 78 3.68 20.52 3.33
CA GLN A 78 2.41 19.97 3.80
C GLN A 78 2.38 18.46 3.61
N ILE A 79 2.14 17.72 4.69
CA ILE A 79 1.94 16.27 4.60
C ILE A 79 0.64 16.01 3.85
N GLY A 80 0.65 15.13 2.85
CA GLY A 80 -0.52 14.83 2.01
C GLY A 80 -0.89 15.95 1.02
N ASP A 81 0.06 16.83 0.67
CA ASP A 81 -0.06 17.67 -0.52
C ASP A 81 0.34 16.90 -1.78
N ASP A 82 -0.02 17.44 -2.95
CA ASP A 82 0.16 16.76 -4.23
C ASP A 82 1.65 16.46 -4.53
N GLY A 83 2.57 17.34 -4.08
CA GLY A 83 4.01 17.14 -4.28
C GLY A 83 4.61 16.03 -3.41
N HIS A 84 4.13 15.86 -2.18
CA HIS A 84 4.49 14.72 -1.33
C HIS A 84 3.94 13.42 -1.91
N ILE A 85 2.69 13.43 -2.38
CA ILE A 85 2.05 12.26 -3.01
C ILE A 85 2.82 11.85 -4.26
N GLU A 86 3.19 12.80 -5.13
CA GLU A 86 3.98 12.52 -6.33
C GLU A 86 5.34 11.90 -6.00
N HIS A 87 6.02 12.40 -4.96
CA HIS A 87 7.31 11.83 -4.53
C HIS A 87 7.17 10.38 -4.08
N ASP A 88 6.16 10.08 -3.27
CA ASP A 88 5.91 8.75 -2.74
C ASP A 88 5.46 7.78 -3.84
N VAL A 89 4.69 8.26 -4.83
CA VAL A 89 4.29 7.47 -6.01
C VAL A 89 5.51 6.94 -6.75
N HIS A 90 6.54 7.76 -6.98
CA HIS A 90 7.75 7.29 -7.68
C HIS A 90 8.51 6.21 -6.91
N GLN A 91 8.60 6.32 -5.58
CA GLN A 91 9.26 5.30 -4.76
C GLN A 91 8.45 4.00 -4.73
N ASN A 92 7.13 4.12 -4.57
CA ASN A 92 6.23 2.98 -4.55
C ASN A 92 6.21 2.26 -5.92
N LEU A 93 6.31 3.01 -7.03
CA LEU A 93 6.38 2.44 -8.36
C LEU A 93 7.61 1.54 -8.54
N ASP A 94 8.78 1.98 -8.07
CA ASP A 94 10.01 1.18 -8.14
C ASP A 94 9.91 -0.12 -7.35
N VAL A 95 9.25 -0.10 -6.19
CA VAL A 95 8.97 -1.31 -5.39
C VAL A 95 7.99 -2.24 -6.13
N ALA A 96 6.90 -1.70 -6.66
CA ALA A 96 5.89 -2.48 -7.37
C ALA A 96 6.45 -3.07 -8.69
N CYS A 97 7.29 -2.33 -9.43
CA CYS A 97 7.97 -2.86 -10.62
C CYS A 97 8.84 -4.08 -10.34
N ARG A 98 9.36 -4.22 -9.11
CA ARG A 98 10.10 -5.41 -8.66
C ARG A 98 9.19 -6.60 -8.32
N GLY A 99 7.88 -6.40 -8.26
CA GLY A 99 6.94 -7.43 -7.84
C GLY A 99 6.85 -7.60 -6.32
N ASP A 100 7.25 -6.59 -5.54
CA ASP A 100 7.26 -6.65 -4.07
C ASP A 100 5.94 -6.14 -3.47
N SER A 101 5.60 -6.59 -2.26
CA SER A 101 4.48 -6.04 -1.49
C SER A 101 4.77 -4.63 -0.98
N LEU A 102 3.74 -3.79 -0.90
CA LEU A 102 3.82 -2.46 -0.32
C LEU A 102 3.00 -2.36 0.96
N TYR A 103 3.50 -1.56 1.90
CA TYR A 103 2.82 -1.20 3.13
C TYR A 103 2.95 0.29 3.38
N ILE A 104 1.82 0.96 3.57
CA ILE A 104 1.74 2.40 3.83
C ILE A 104 0.93 2.62 5.11
N ASP A 105 1.36 3.58 5.93
CA ASP A 105 0.70 3.94 7.18
C ASP A 105 0.34 5.42 7.17
N ILE A 106 -0.96 5.69 7.10
CA ILE A 106 -1.52 7.03 6.98
C ILE A 106 -2.02 7.48 8.35
N ALA A 107 -1.44 8.55 8.88
CA ALA A 107 -1.98 9.22 10.06
C ALA A 107 -3.24 10.01 9.69
N ARG A 108 -4.33 9.75 10.42
CA ARG A 108 -5.57 10.54 10.37
C ARG A 108 -5.71 11.35 11.65
N GLU A 109 -6.81 12.10 11.79
CA GLU A 109 -7.00 13.00 12.93
C GLU A 109 -7.05 12.25 14.27
N SER A 110 -7.80 11.16 14.33
CA SER A 110 -8.09 10.42 15.56
C SER A 110 -7.42 9.03 15.61
N ASP A 111 -7.03 8.51 14.45
CA ASP A 111 -6.58 7.14 14.30
C ASP A 111 -5.57 7.02 13.13
N ARG A 112 -5.22 5.79 12.74
CA ARG A 112 -4.33 5.49 11.64
C ARG A 112 -5.01 4.56 10.65
N LEU A 113 -4.67 4.72 9.38
CA LEU A 113 -5.10 3.82 8.32
C LEU A 113 -3.88 3.11 7.76
N HIS A 114 -3.86 1.80 7.92
CA HIS A 114 -2.85 0.93 7.35
C HIS A 114 -3.31 0.45 5.98
N LEU A 115 -2.46 0.54 4.98
CA LEU A 115 -2.68 0.04 3.63
C LEU A 115 -1.66 -1.05 3.32
N TRP A 116 -2.10 -2.12 2.66
CA TRP A 116 -1.23 -3.15 2.12
C TRP A 116 -1.61 -3.41 0.67
N ALA A 117 -0.62 -3.44 -0.22
CA ALA A 117 -0.73 -4.05 -1.53
C ALA A 117 0.13 -5.31 -1.50
N GLU A 118 -0.50 -6.46 -1.29
CA GLU A 118 0.21 -7.73 -1.17
C GLU A 118 0.50 -8.30 -2.55
N ALA A 119 1.78 -8.42 -2.90
CA ALA A 119 2.21 -9.15 -4.08
C ALA A 119 1.83 -10.63 -3.93
N VAL A 120 1.12 -11.15 -4.92
CA VAL A 120 0.59 -12.51 -4.96
C VAL A 120 0.80 -13.11 -6.34
N THR A 121 0.94 -14.43 -6.36
CA THR A 121 1.00 -15.24 -7.57
C THR A 121 -0.33 -15.96 -7.80
N PRO A 122 -0.57 -16.56 -8.97
CA PRO A 122 -1.74 -17.40 -9.20
C PRO A 122 -1.90 -18.54 -8.18
N ASP A 123 -0.80 -19.07 -7.65
CA ASP A 123 -0.80 -20.13 -6.65
C ASP A 123 -1.30 -19.62 -5.29
N ASP A 124 -0.92 -18.40 -4.89
CA ASP A 124 -1.44 -17.75 -3.68
C ASP A 124 -2.97 -17.58 -3.79
N CYS A 125 -3.49 -17.22 -4.97
CA CYS A 125 -4.93 -17.07 -5.21
C CYS A 125 -5.71 -18.40 -5.30
N ALA A 126 -5.04 -19.50 -5.61
CA ALA A 126 -5.65 -20.83 -5.66
C ALA A 126 -5.74 -21.45 -4.27
N ALA A 127 -4.76 -21.17 -3.40
CA ALA A 127 -4.76 -21.64 -2.01
C ALA A 127 -5.98 -21.13 -1.22
N ASP A 128 -6.47 -19.92 -1.51
CA ASP A 128 -7.70 -19.39 -0.88
C ASP A 128 -8.97 -20.13 -1.32
N ARG A 129 -9.01 -20.69 -2.54
CA ARG A 129 -10.19 -21.40 -3.08
C ARG A 129 -10.34 -22.82 -2.57
N HIS A 130 -9.26 -23.44 -2.06
CA HIS A 130 -9.30 -24.81 -1.55
C HIS A 130 -9.98 -24.94 -0.17
N ASP A 131 -10.18 -23.84 0.56
CA ASP A 131 -10.91 -23.84 1.84
C ASP A 131 -12.44 -23.66 1.67
N GLU A 132 -12.93 -23.27 0.48
CA GLU A 132 -14.38 -23.11 0.22
C GLU A 132 -15.09 -24.41 -0.20
N ASP A 133 -14.35 -25.42 -0.67
CA ASP A 133 -14.91 -26.72 -1.12
C ASP A 133 -14.90 -27.82 -0.04
N ALA A 134 -14.60 -27.48 1.22
CA ALA A 134 -14.56 -28.42 2.35
C ALA A 134 -15.70 -28.23 3.38
N GLY A 135 -16.79 -27.53 3.01
CA GLY A 135 -17.98 -27.27 3.85
C GLY A 135 -19.20 -28.10 3.49
#